data_AF-A0A7Y1Z6B6-F1
#
_entry.id   AF-A0A7Y1Z6B6-F1
#
_cell.length_a   1.000
_cell.length_b   1.000
_cell.length_c   1.000
_cell.angle_alpha   90.00
_cell.angle_beta   90.00
_cell.angle_gamma   90.00
#
_symmetry.space_group_name_H-M   'P 1'
#
loop_
_entity.id
_entity.type
_entity.pdbx_description
1 polymer ?
#
loop_
_entity_poly.entity_id
_entity_poly.type
_entity_poly.pdbx_seq_one_letter_code
_entity_poly.pdbx_strand_id
1 'polypeptide(L)'
;MIITGLWYFVCYEDLVIYFESYGYPVYLIYPLAILKIAGSMVILININRFLVELAYAGFLFNFILAFFAHLMINEFDPFPTLSLILLIISYCTGKSIRG
;
A
#
# COMPACT_ATOMS: atom_id res chain seq x y z
N MET A 1 -6.70 4.13 -0.02
CA MET A 1 -6.01 3.02 -0.72
C MET A 1 -6.92 2.23 -1.66
N ILE A 2 -8.25 2.26 -1.49
CA ILE A 2 -9.22 1.59 -2.39
C ILE A 2 -9.18 2.12 -3.82
N ILE A 3 -9.22 3.44 -4.00
CA ILE A 3 -9.20 4.08 -5.34
C ILE A 3 -7.95 3.67 -6.12
N THR A 4 -6.79 3.65 -5.46
CA THR A 4 -5.53 3.24 -6.10
C THR A 4 -5.42 1.73 -6.31
N GLY A 5 -6.15 0.89 -5.57
CA GLY A 5 -6.26 -0.54 -5.86
C GLY A 5 -7.17 -0.84 -7.06
N LEU A 6 -8.25 -0.07 -7.23
CA LEU A 6 -9.11 -0.16 -8.41
C LEU A 6 -8.39 0.34 -9.68
N TRP A 7 -7.55 1.36 -9.54
CA TRP A 7 -6.72 1.88 -10.64
C TRP A 7 -5.82 0.81 -11.27
N TYR A 8 -5.40 -0.19 -10.48
CA TYR A 8 -4.55 -1.29 -10.98
C TYR A 8 -5.24 -2.16 -12.03
N PHE A 9 -6.57 -2.19 -12.03
CA PHE A 9 -7.36 -2.92 -13.03
C PHE A 9 -7.64 -2.11 -14.29
N VAL A 10 -7.61 -0.77 -14.19
CA VAL A 10 -7.94 0.15 -15.30
C VAL A 10 -6.69 0.51 -16.11
N CYS A 11 -5.58 0.82 -15.43
CA CYS A 11 -4.30 1.18 -16.05
C CYS A 11 -3.26 0.06 -15.83
N TYR A 12 -3.57 -1.14 -16.32
CA TYR A 12 -2.66 -2.29 -16.17
C TYR A 12 -1.39 -2.11 -17.01
N GLU A 13 -1.49 -1.65 -18.26
CA GLU A 13 -0.35 -1.49 -19.16
C GLU A 13 0.71 -0.51 -18.62
N ASP A 14 0.29 0.63 -18.05
CA ASP A 14 1.22 1.58 -17.44
C ASP A 14 1.96 0.93 -16.26
N LEU A 15 1.25 0.16 -15.43
CA LEU A 15 1.84 -0.52 -14.28
C LEU A 15 2.81 -1.62 -14.68
N VAL A 16 2.58 -2.30 -15.80
CA VAL A 16 3.54 -3.28 -16.35
C VAL A 16 4.87 -2.59 -16.64
N ILE A 17 4.83 -1.44 -17.34
CA ILE A 17 6.03 -0.66 -17.69
C ILE A 17 6.77 -0.17 -16.43
N TYR A 18 6.02 0.30 -15.42
CA TYR A 18 6.61 0.67 -14.14
C TYR A 18 7.28 -0.53 -13.47
N PHE A 19 6.55 -1.64 -13.25
CA PHE A 19 7.07 -2.81 -12.55
C PHE A 19 8.31 -3.41 -13.24
N GLU A 20 8.32 -3.47 -14.58
CA GLU A 20 9.49 -3.89 -15.36
C GLU A 20 10.69 -2.94 -15.15
N SER A 21 10.46 -1.63 -15.10
CA SER A 21 11.50 -0.62 -14.86
C SER A 21 12.09 -0.71 -13.44
N TYR A 22 11.28 -1.10 -12.45
CA TYR A 22 11.73 -1.40 -11.07
C TYR A 22 12.34 -2.81 -10.92
N GLY A 23 12.33 -3.64 -11.98
CA GLY A 23 12.83 -5.02 -11.93
C GLY A 23 11.92 -6.00 -11.17
N TYR A 24 10.65 -5.65 -10.95
CA TYR A 24 9.67 -6.53 -10.32
C TYR A 24 8.88 -7.33 -11.35
N PRO A 25 8.55 -8.60 -11.04
CA PRO A 25 7.77 -9.40 -11.96
C PRO A 25 6.30 -8.96 -12.01
N VAL A 26 5.76 -8.91 -13.23
CA VAL A 26 4.42 -8.38 -13.55
C VAL A 26 3.29 -9.16 -12.87
N TYR A 27 3.48 -10.44 -12.56
CA TYR A 27 2.46 -11.24 -11.87
C TYR A 27 2.14 -10.71 -10.45
N LEU A 28 2.98 -9.85 -9.86
CA LEU A 28 2.74 -9.24 -8.55
C LEU A 28 1.66 -8.16 -8.57
N ILE A 29 1.33 -7.58 -9.73
CA ILE A 29 0.39 -6.47 -9.86
C ILE A 29 -1.00 -6.84 -9.31
N TYR A 30 -1.57 -7.96 -9.77
CA TYR A 30 -2.91 -8.39 -9.33
C TYR A 30 -2.96 -8.80 -7.85
N PRO A 31 -2.03 -9.61 -7.31
CA PRO A 31 -1.95 -9.88 -5.87
C PRO A 31 -1.88 -8.60 -5.05
N LEU A 32 -1.02 -7.63 -5.42
CA LEU A 32 -0.93 -6.35 -4.73
C LEU A 32 -2.24 -5.57 -4.76
N ALA A 33 -2.92 -5.52 -5.91
CA ALA A 33 -4.20 -4.85 -6.06
C ALA A 33 -5.26 -5.45 -5.10
N ILE A 34 -5.35 -6.78 -5.07
CA ILE A 34 -6.28 -7.52 -4.20
C ILE A 34 -5.95 -7.26 -2.73
N LEU A 35 -4.68 -7.40 -2.32
CA LEU A 35 -4.25 -7.13 -0.95
C LEU A 35 -4.54 -5.69 -0.53
N LYS A 36 -4.34 -4.72 -1.42
CA LYS A 36 -4.56 -3.30 -1.14
C LYS A 36 -6.03 -2.98 -0.91
N ILE A 37 -6.93 -3.62 -1.67
CA ILE A 37 -8.38 -3.49 -1.47
C ILE A 37 -8.79 -4.22 -0.18
N ALA A 38 -8.36 -5.47 0.00
CA ALA A 38 -8.69 -6.29 1.16
C ALA A 38 -8.23 -5.65 2.47
N GLY A 39 -6.96 -5.21 2.55
CA GLY A 39 -6.42 -4.52 3.71
C GLY A 39 -7.19 -3.24 4.04
N SER A 40 -7.60 -2.48 3.03
CA SER A 40 -8.39 -1.26 3.26
C SER A 40 -9.81 -1.59 3.73
N MET A 41 -10.43 -2.66 3.23
CA MET A 41 -11.72 -3.13 3.74
C MET A 41 -11.62 -3.59 5.20
N VAL A 42 -10.56 -4.32 5.56
CA VAL A 42 -10.34 -4.77 6.95
C VAL A 42 -10.25 -3.58 7.91
N ILE A 43 -9.53 -2.51 7.55
CA ILE A 43 -9.43 -1.30 8.38
C ILE A 43 -10.80 -0.60 8.54
N LEU A 44 -11.60 -0.52 7.47
CA LEU A 44 -12.91 0.13 7.47
C LEU A 44 -13.97 -0.65 8.25
N ILE A 45 -14.06 -1.96 8.03
CA ILE A 45 -15.10 -2.79 8.66
C ILE A 45 -14.76 -3.02 10.14
N ASN A 46 -13.48 -3.05 10.50
CA ASN A 46 -13.02 -3.10 11.88
C ASN A 46 -13.64 -4.26 12.71
N ILE A 47 -13.80 -5.42 12.11
CA ILE A 47 -14.45 -6.58 12.77
C ILE A 47 -13.58 -7.13 13.91
N ASN A 48 -12.27 -7.23 13.68
CA ASN A 48 -11.33 -7.81 14.63
C ASN A 48 -10.08 -6.93 14.73
N ARG A 49 -9.73 -6.53 15.96
CA ARG A 49 -8.56 -5.70 16.26
C ARG A 49 -7.26 -6.32 15.72
N PHE A 50 -7.10 -7.64 15.83
CA PHE A 50 -5.93 -8.35 15.32
C PHE A 50 -5.79 -8.24 13.79
N LEU A 51 -6.91 -8.40 13.06
CA LEU A 51 -6.90 -8.27 11.59
C LEU A 51 -6.60 -6.84 11.15
N VAL A 52 -7.10 -5.85 11.90
CA VAL A 52 -6.80 -4.44 11.61
C VAL A 52 -5.33 -4.13 11.84
N GLU A 53 -4.74 -4.60 12.94
CA GLU A 53 -3.31 -4.43 13.22
C GLU A 53 -2.44 -5.13 12.15
N LEU A 54 -2.84 -6.32 11.67
CA LEU A 54 -2.18 -6.98 10.54
C LEU A 54 -2.30 -6.20 9.23
N ALA A 55 -3.46 -5.62 8.94
CA ALA A 55 -3.65 -4.78 7.74
C ALA A 55 -2.76 -3.53 7.80
N TYR A 56 -2.67 -2.86 8.95
CA TYR A 56 -1.76 -1.73 9.14
C TYR A 56 -0.29 -2.15 8.99
N ALA A 57 0.12 -3.28 9.56
CA ALA A 57 1.48 -3.80 9.41
C ALA A 57 1.80 -4.11 7.93
N GLY A 58 0.88 -4.77 7.22
CA GLY A 58 1.05 -5.08 5.80
C GLY A 58 1.24 -3.82 4.95
N PHE A 59 0.45 -2.76 5.18
CA PHE A 59 0.63 -1.50 4.47
C PHE A 59 1.92 -0.77 4.85
N LEU A 60 2.34 -0.83 6.10
CA LEU A 60 3.61 -0.27 6.55
C LEU A 60 4.77 -0.91 5.78
N PHE A 61 4.84 -2.25 5.74
CA PHE A 61 5.86 -2.94 4.97
C PHE A 61 5.79 -2.58 3.49
N ASN A 62 4.60 -2.56 2.90
CA ASN A 62 4.42 -2.20 1.50
C ASN A 62 4.98 -0.80 1.17
N PHE A 63 4.77 0.19 2.04
CA PHE A 63 5.31 1.53 1.84
C PHE A 63 6.81 1.64 2.07
N ILE A 64 7.38 0.88 3.02
CA ILE A 64 8.82 0.78 3.18
C ILE A 64 9.45 0.16 1.93
N LEU A 65 8.90 -0.95 1.41
CA LEU A 65 9.39 -1.57 0.18
C LEU A 65 9.30 -0.62 -1.01
N ALA A 66 8.21 0.14 -1.14
CA ALA A 66 8.08 1.16 -2.17
C ALA A 66 9.16 2.24 -2.05
N PHE A 67 9.43 2.74 -0.84
CA PHE A 67 10.51 3.70 -0.61
C PHE A 67 11.88 3.14 -1.04
N PHE A 68 12.19 1.89 -0.70
CA PHE A 68 13.43 1.25 -1.16
C PHE A 68 13.46 1.04 -2.68
N ALA A 69 12.34 0.73 -3.32
CA ALA A 69 12.27 0.58 -4.77
C ALA A 69 12.69 1.87 -5.49
N HIS A 70 12.17 3.03 -5.05
CA HIS A 70 12.58 4.34 -5.59
C HIS A 70 14.04 4.68 -5.29
N LEU A 71 14.54 4.36 -4.09
CA LEU A 71 15.95 4.52 -3.77
C LEU A 71 16.86 3.68 -4.69
N MET A 72 16.48 2.44 -5.01
CA MET A 72 17.27 1.55 -5.86
C MET A 72 17.39 2.04 -7.30
N ILE A 73 16.35 2.69 -7.82
CA ILE A 73 16.37 3.30 -9.17
C ILE A 73 16.89 4.75 -9.17
N ASN A 74 17.37 5.26 -8.01
CA ASN A 74 17.81 6.65 -7.80
C ASN A 74 16.77 7.70 -8.24
N GLU A 75 15.48 7.36 -8.19
CA GLU A 75 14.39 8.29 -8.47
C GLU A 75 13.90 8.91 -7.16
N PHE A 76 13.88 10.24 -7.08
CA PHE A 76 13.33 10.91 -5.92
C PHE A 76 11.81 11.04 -6.06
N ASP A 77 11.09 10.08 -5.48
CA ASP A 77 9.63 10.14 -5.36
C ASP A 77 9.21 10.37 -3.89
N PRO A 78 8.52 11.49 -3.57
CA PRO A 78 8.03 11.76 -2.23
C PRO A 78 6.76 10.98 -1.85
N PHE A 79 6.04 10.38 -2.81
CA PHE A 79 4.74 9.74 -2.58
C PHE A 79 4.78 8.53 -1.64
N PRO A 80 5.76 7.61 -1.71
CA PRO A 80 5.86 6.49 -0.76
C PRO A 80 6.07 6.96 0.67
N THR A 81 6.96 7.94 0.86
CA THR A 81 7.30 8.52 2.17
C THR A 81 6.11 9.25 2.78
N LEU A 82 5.40 10.06 1.97
CA LEU A 82 4.20 10.75 2.42
C LEU A 82 3.09 9.76 2.81
N SER A 83 2.93 8.69 2.01
CA SER A 83 1.95 7.64 2.29
C SER A 83 2.26 6.88 3.60
N LEU A 84 3.54 6.64 3.89
CA LEU A 84 3.99 6.05 5.16
C LEU A 84 3.62 6.95 6.34
N ILE A 85 3.89 8.25 6.26
CA ILE A 85 3.57 9.22 7.32
C ILE A 85 2.05 9.28 7.55
N LEU A 86 1.26 9.37 6.47
CA LEU A 86 -0.21 9.34 6.53
C LEU A 86 -0.74 8.05 7.18
N LEU A 87 -0.12 6.91 6.91
CA LEU A 87 -0.48 5.64 7.54
C LEU A 87 -0.23 5.67 9.05
N ILE A 88 0.92 6.17 9.48
CA ILE A 88 1.25 6.30 10.90
C ILE A 88 0.25 7.22 11.61
N ILE A 89 -0.09 8.36 11.00
CA ILE A 89 -1.11 9.28 11.51
C ILE A 89 -2.46 8.57 11.62
N SER A 90 -2.88 7.86 10.57
CA SER A 90 -4.14 7.10 10.56
C SER A 90 -4.18 6.05 11.69
N TYR A 91 -3.07 5.35 11.93
CA TYR A 91 -2.96 4.39 13.03
C TYR A 91 -3.07 5.06 14.41
N CYS A 92 -2.37 6.17 14.62
CA CYS A 92 -2.44 6.93 15.87
C CYS A 92 -3.85 7.46 16.15
N THR A 93 -4.51 8.04 15.15
CA THR A 93 -5.90 8.52 15.26
C THR A 93 -6.87 7.36 15.51
N GLY A 94 -6.72 6.25 14.77
CA GLY A 94 -7.55 5.06 14.95
C GLY A 94 -7.41 4.42 16.33
N LYS A 95 -6.21 4.44 16.91
CA LYS A 95 -5.96 3.98 18.29
C LYS A 95 -6.61 4.89 19.33
N SER A 96 -6.61 6.21 19.11
CA SER A 96 -7.22 7.20 20.02
C SER A 96 -8.74 7.07 20.10
N ILE A 97 -9.40 6.70 19.00
CA ILE A 97 -10.88 6.56 18.93
C ILE A 97 -11.36 5.19 19.45
N ARG A 98 -10.48 4.19 19.50
CA ARG A 98 -10.78 2.80 19.89
C ARG A 98 -10.27 2.42 21.28
N GLY A 99 -9.59 3.33 21.96
CA GLY A 99 -9.16 3.20 23.36
C GLY A 99 -10.17 3.87 24.28
#